data_AF-A0A1F8Q132-F1
#
_entry.id   AF-A0A1F8Q132-F1
#
_cell.length_a   1.000
_cell.length_b   1.000
_cell.length_c   1.000
_cell.angle_alpha   90.00
_cell.angle_beta   90.00
_cell.angle_gamma   90.00
#
_symmetry.space_group_name_H-M   'P 1'
#
loop_
_entity.id
_entity.type
_entity.pdbx_description
1 polymer ?
#
loop_
_entity_poly.entity_id
_entity_poly.type
_entity_poly.pdbx_seq_one_letter_code
_entity_poly.pdbx_strand_id
1 'polypeptide(L)'
;MSQHKNKKTLRHRRRRQAWPVIILFGGGLLLVVGAAFAFTRPSQPKAAVEVSGSPSLKVDQEKVDLGDVTLGRTVEVSFQLVNVGDKPLRFTKAPYIEVLEGC
;
A
#
# COMPACT_ATOMS: atom_id res chain seq x y z
N MET A 1 -71.02 -49.47 -11.42
CA MET A 1 -70.42 -48.11 -11.48
C MET A 1 -69.94 -47.74 -10.09
N SER A 2 -68.63 -47.61 -9.87
CA SER A 2 -68.07 -47.13 -8.59
C SER A 2 -66.82 -46.30 -8.89
N GLN A 3 -66.82 -45.07 -8.41
CA GLN A 3 -65.77 -44.08 -8.56
C GLN A 3 -64.80 -44.18 -7.39
N HIS A 4 -63.50 -44.29 -7.67
CA HIS A 4 -62.47 -43.98 -6.67
C HIS A 4 -61.42 -43.04 -7.29
N LYS A 5 -61.50 -41.76 -6.93
CA LYS A 5 -60.48 -40.75 -7.21
C LYS A 5 -59.33 -40.91 -6.21
N ASN A 6 -58.14 -41.23 -6.70
CA ASN A 6 -56.91 -41.26 -5.90
C ASN A 6 -56.16 -39.93 -6.06
N LYS A 7 -56.08 -39.12 -4.99
CA LYS A 7 -55.31 -37.88 -4.93
C LYS A 7 -53.84 -38.21 -4.68
N LYS A 8 -52.96 -38.04 -5.68
CA LYS A 8 -51.52 -38.17 -5.50
C LYS A 8 -50.95 -36.87 -4.93
N THR A 9 -50.39 -36.95 -3.74
CA THR A 9 -49.70 -35.87 -3.04
C THR A 9 -48.34 -35.58 -3.69
N LEU A 10 -48.08 -34.32 -4.04
CA LEU A 10 -46.78 -33.87 -4.53
C LEU A 10 -45.81 -33.79 -3.36
N ARG A 11 -44.91 -34.78 -3.25
CA ARG A 11 -43.77 -34.73 -2.32
C ARG A 11 -42.82 -33.61 -2.75
N HIS A 12 -42.77 -32.53 -1.97
CA HIS A 12 -41.78 -31.47 -2.14
C HIS A 12 -40.38 -32.04 -1.82
N ARG A 13 -39.61 -32.36 -2.86
CA ARG A 13 -38.21 -32.80 -2.73
C ARG A 13 -37.39 -31.59 -2.27
N ARG A 14 -37.03 -31.55 -0.98
CA ARG A 14 -36.16 -30.53 -0.38
C ARG A 14 -34.81 -30.58 -1.11
N ARG A 15 -34.61 -29.68 -2.06
CA ARG A 15 -33.35 -29.49 -2.81
C ARG A 15 -32.28 -29.18 -1.76
N ARG A 16 -31.33 -30.10 -1.56
CA ARG A 16 -30.19 -29.87 -0.66
C ARG A 16 -29.44 -28.65 -1.16
N GLN A 17 -29.62 -27.54 -0.46
CA GLN A 17 -29.14 -26.22 -0.83
C GLN A 17 -27.63 -26.17 -0.58
N ALA A 18 -26.84 -26.34 -1.64
CA ALA A 18 -25.37 -26.35 -1.61
C ALA A 18 -24.73 -24.96 -1.43
N TRP A 19 -25.55 -23.90 -1.31
CA TRP A 19 -25.11 -22.53 -1.11
C TRP A 19 -24.14 -22.29 0.06
N PRO A 20 -24.33 -22.85 1.28
CA PRO A 20 -23.41 -22.59 2.37
C PRO A 20 -22.02 -23.16 2.11
N VAL A 21 -21.91 -24.25 1.34
CA VAL A 21 -20.61 -24.84 0.96
C VAL A 21 -19.89 -23.94 -0.05
N ILE A 22 -20.61 -23.38 -1.03
CA ILE A 22 -20.04 -22.46 -2.02
C ILE A 22 -19.54 -21.17 -1.37
N ILE A 23 -20.27 -20.63 -0.38
CA ILE A 23 -19.84 -19.44 0.37
C ILE A 23 -18.59 -19.72 1.20
N LEU A 24 -18.48 -20.91 1.79
CA LEU A 24 -17.34 -21.28 2.63
C LEU A 24 -16.06 -21.48 1.80
N PHE A 25 -16.15 -22.16 0.65
CA PHE A 25 -15.02 -22.32 -0.27
C PHE A 25 -14.69 -21.02 -1.03
N GLY A 26 -15.70 -20.29 -1.49
CA GLY A 26 -15.51 -19.01 -2.20
C GLY A 26 -14.95 -17.93 -1.28
N GLY A 27 -15.48 -17.81 -0.06
CA GLY A 27 -14.97 -16.91 0.97
C GLY A 27 -13.57 -17.29 1.46
N GLY A 28 -13.31 -18.59 1.65
CA GLY A 28 -11.99 -19.10 2.00
C GLY A 28 -10.95 -18.77 0.92
N LEU A 29 -11.28 -18.98 -0.36
CA LEU A 29 -10.40 -18.63 -1.47
C LEU A 29 -10.12 -17.12 -1.53
N LEU A 30 -11.14 -16.29 -1.32
CA LEU A 30 -11.01 -14.82 -1.29
C LEU A 30 -10.06 -14.36 -0.16
N LEU A 31 -10.15 -14.96 1.02
CA LEU A 31 -9.26 -14.65 2.14
C LEU A 31 -7.81 -15.05 1.84
N VAL A 32 -7.58 -16.21 1.23
CA VAL A 32 -6.23 -16.68 0.87
C VAL A 32 -5.60 -15.76 -0.18
N VAL A 33 -6.36 -15.37 -1.21
CA VAL A 33 -5.89 -14.44 -2.24
C VAL A 33 -5.60 -13.05 -1.65
N GLY A 34 -6.49 -12.54 -0.80
CA GLY A 34 -6.29 -11.27 -0.11
C GLY A 34 -5.06 -11.27 0.80
N ALA A 35 -4.82 -12.36 1.53
CA ALA A 35 -3.63 -12.53 2.36
C ALA A 35 -2.36 -12.58 1.51
N ALA A 36 -2.34 -13.38 0.44
CA ALA A 36 -1.20 -13.46 -0.47
C ALA A 36 -0.84 -12.08 -1.05
N PHE A 37 -1.84 -11.29 -1.47
CA PHE A 37 -1.63 -9.93 -1.98
C PHE A 37 -1.14 -8.96 -0.90
N ALA A 38 -1.58 -9.10 0.36
CA ALA A 38 -1.12 -8.28 1.47
C ALA A 38 0.37 -8.52 1.80
N PHE A 39 0.88 -9.74 1.57
CA PHE A 39 2.27 -10.10 1.81
C PHE A 39 3.22 -9.80 0.64
N THR A 40 2.72 -9.54 -0.57
CA THR A 40 3.56 -9.20 -1.75
C THR A 40 3.99 -7.73 -1.80
N ARG A 41 4.14 -7.05 -0.66
CA ARG A 41 4.65 -5.68 -0.67
C ARG A 41 6.11 -5.69 -1.14
N PRO A 42 6.47 -4.98 -2.22
CA PRO A 42 7.86 -4.86 -2.62
C PRO A 42 8.64 -4.24 -1.47
N SER A 43 9.68 -4.93 -1.00
CA SER A 43 10.64 -4.36 -0.06
C SER A 43 11.20 -3.08 -0.69
N GLN A 44 11.10 -1.95 0.02
CA GLN A 44 11.72 -0.72 -0.45
C GLN A 44 13.23 -0.99 -0.64
N PRO A 45 13.79 -0.65 -1.81
CA PRO A 45 15.21 -0.83 -2.05
C PRO A 45 15.99 -0.05 -0.99
N LYS A 46 16.82 -0.77 -0.21
CA LYS A 46 17.75 -0.13 0.71
C LYS A 46 18.81 0.58 -0.12
N ALA A 47 19.18 1.79 0.29
CA ALA A 47 20.28 2.52 -0.33
C ALA A 47 21.58 1.72 -0.24
N ALA A 48 22.44 1.89 -1.25
CA ALA A 48 23.79 1.35 -1.18
C ALA A 48 24.55 2.01 -0.02
N VAL A 49 25.28 1.21 0.76
CA VAL A 49 26.11 1.71 1.84
C VAL A 49 27.39 2.29 1.23
N GLU A 50 27.57 3.60 1.35
CA GLU A 50 28.79 4.31 0.94
C GLU A 50 29.73 4.54 2.14
N VAL A 51 29.18 4.62 3.35
CA VAL A 51 29.95 4.90 4.58
C VAL A 51 29.77 3.76 5.59
N SER A 52 30.89 3.18 6.04
CA SER A 52 30.88 2.11 7.05
C SER A 52 31.19 2.61 8.45
N GLY A 53 30.56 2.00 9.46
CA GLY A 53 30.76 2.26 10.87
C GLY A 53 29.99 3.47 11.44
N SER A 54 29.27 4.23 10.61
CA SER A 54 28.61 5.48 11.03
C SER A 54 27.30 5.74 10.27
N PRO A 55 26.40 6.59 10.80
CA PRO A 55 25.26 7.11 10.04
C PRO A 55 25.75 8.20 9.08
N SER A 56 25.22 8.26 7.86
CA SER A 56 25.61 9.26 6.87
C SER A 56 24.44 9.66 5.99
N LEU A 57 24.18 10.97 5.88
CA LEU A 57 23.09 11.52 5.07
C LEU A 57 23.62 12.00 3.74
N LYS A 58 22.94 11.64 2.65
CA LYS A 58 23.17 12.17 1.32
C LYS A 58 21.88 12.81 0.82
N VAL A 59 22.02 13.98 0.21
CA VAL A 59 20.94 14.65 -0.52
C VAL A 59 21.22 14.55 -2.01
N ASP A 60 20.18 14.45 -2.82
CA ASP A 60 20.29 14.47 -4.28
C ASP A 60 20.65 15.88 -4.80
N GLN A 61 20.16 16.93 -4.12
CA GLN A 61 20.35 18.33 -4.47
C GLN A 61 20.64 19.19 -3.24
N GLU A 62 21.86 19.76 -3.16
CA GLU A 62 22.26 20.65 -2.06
C GLU A 62 21.79 22.10 -2.26
N LYS A 63 21.53 22.49 -3.51
CA LYS A 63 21.08 23.82 -3.91
C LYS A 63 20.01 23.69 -4.98
N VAL A 64 18.97 24.52 -4.88
CA VAL A 64 17.90 24.59 -5.86
C VAL A 64 17.77 26.04 -6.30
N ASP A 65 17.96 26.27 -7.59
CA ASP A 65 17.71 27.56 -8.23
C ASP A 65 16.29 27.56 -8.78
N LEU A 66 15.49 28.54 -8.34
CA LEU A 66 14.10 28.69 -8.75
C LEU A 66 13.95 29.62 -9.96
N GLY A 67 15.03 30.29 -10.37
CA GLY A 67 15.00 31.33 -11.39
C GLY A 67 14.04 32.47 -11.04
N ASP A 68 13.48 33.09 -12.07
CA ASP A 68 12.53 34.18 -11.92
C ASP A 68 11.14 33.66 -11.52
N VAL A 69 10.78 33.85 -10.25
CA VAL A 69 9.44 33.55 -9.74
C VAL A 69 8.57 34.81 -9.79
N THR A 70 7.48 34.77 -10.55
CA THR A 70 6.54 35.90 -10.63
C THR A 70 5.89 36.19 -9.28
N LEU A 71 5.73 37.47 -8.95
CA LEU A 71 5.07 37.91 -7.71
C LEU A 71 3.69 37.25 -7.54
N GLY A 72 3.42 36.77 -6.33
CA GLY A 72 2.16 36.12 -5.97
C GLY A 72 2.06 34.65 -6.42
N ARG A 73 3.15 34.05 -6.95
CA ARG A 73 3.22 32.63 -7.26
C ARG A 73 3.93 31.86 -6.16
N THR A 74 3.33 30.75 -5.74
CA THR A 74 3.98 29.76 -4.88
C THR A 74 4.63 28.70 -5.76
N VAL A 75 5.88 28.39 -5.45
CA VAL A 75 6.63 27.29 -6.06
C VAL A 75 6.93 26.24 -5.01
N GLU A 76 6.99 24.98 -5.44
CA GLU A 76 7.28 23.84 -4.58
C GLU A 76 8.60 23.21 -4.99
N VAL A 77 9.41 22.85 -3.99
CA VAL A 77 10.69 22.18 -4.17
C VAL A 77 10.65 20.88 -3.39
N SER A 78 11.14 19.82 -4.01
CA SER A 78 11.33 18.52 -3.38
C SER A 78 12.74 18.03 -3.62
N PHE A 79 13.34 17.47 -2.58
CA PHE A 79 14.66 16.82 -2.62
C PHE A 79 14.59 15.53 -1.81
N GLN A 80 15.45 14.58 -2.15
CA GLN A 80 15.48 13.26 -1.54
C GLN A 80 16.65 13.14 -0.56
N LEU A 81 16.33 12.73 0.67
CA LEU A 81 17.30 12.43 1.70
C LEU A 81 17.47 10.92 1.83
N VAL A 82 18.72 10.45 1.81
CA VAL A 82 19.07 9.03 1.84
C VAL A 82 20.12 8.77 2.91
N ASN A 83 19.89 7.77 3.77
CA ASN A 83 20.94 7.27 4.65
C ASN A 83 21.85 6.32 3.87
N VAL A 84 23.07 6.76 3.59
CA VAL A 84 24.13 5.97 2.92
C VAL A 84 25.11 5.35 3.92
N GLY A 85 24.86 5.50 5.22
CA GLY A 85 25.63 4.87 6.30
C GLY A 85 25.07 3.51 6.73
N ASP A 86 25.93 2.64 7.27
CA ASP A 86 25.52 1.33 7.81
C ASP A 86 24.94 1.38 9.23
N LYS A 87 24.90 2.55 9.86
CA LYS A 87 24.25 2.77 11.17
C LYS A 87 22.91 3.50 11.04
N PRO A 88 22.00 3.35 12.02
CA PRO A 88 20.75 4.09 12.06
C PRO A 88 20.99 5.61 12.12
N LEU A 89 20.38 6.35 11.21
CA LEU A 89 20.40 7.80 11.19
C LEU A 89 19.15 8.36 11.92
N ARG A 90 19.35 9.33 12.81
CA ARG A 90 18.28 10.01 13.55
C ARG A 90 18.52 11.51 13.57
N PHE A 91 17.51 12.30 13.24
CA PHE A 91 17.54 13.74 13.44
C PHE A 91 17.31 14.06 14.92
N THR A 92 18.21 14.81 15.53
CA THR A 92 18.09 15.28 16.92
C THR A 92 17.45 16.65 17.04
N LYS A 93 17.34 17.37 15.92
CA LYS A 93 16.72 18.68 15.78
C LYS A 93 15.88 18.70 14.50
N ALA A 94 14.96 19.65 14.40
CA ALA A 94 14.23 19.86 13.16
C ALA A 94 15.21 20.27 12.03
N PRO A 95 15.18 19.60 10.87
CA PRO A 95 15.94 20.05 9.71
C PRO A 95 15.36 21.39 9.22
N TYR A 96 16.23 22.27 8.72
CA TYR A 96 15.83 23.54 8.15
C TYR A 96 16.53 23.74 6.81
N ILE A 97 15.92 24.58 5.97
CA ILE A 97 16.50 25.08 4.73
C ILE A 97 16.79 26.57 4.90
N GLU A 98 17.78 27.07 4.20
CA GLU A 98 18.17 28.48 4.23
C GLU A 98 18.00 29.08 2.83
N VAL A 99 17.41 30.27 2.77
CA VAL A 99 17.35 31.05 1.53
C VAL A 99 18.71 31.73 1.39
N LEU A 100 19.49 31.29 0.41
CA LEU A 100 20.82 31.85 0.15
C LEU A 100 20.72 33.21 -0.56
N GLU A 101 19.85 33.30 -1.57
CA GLU A 101 19.65 34.49 -2.40
C GLU A 101 18.16 34.63 -2.77
N GLY A 102 17.66 35.86 -2.82
CA GLY A 102 16.24 36.18 -3.04
C GLY A 102 15.74 37.32 -2.13
N CYS A 103 14.60 37.93 -2.47
CA CYS A 103 13.95 39.00 -1.69
C CYS A 103 12.65 38.53 -1.04
#